data_AF-A0A3B9R917-F1
#
_entry.id   AF-A0A3B9R917-F1
#
_cell.length_a   1.000
_cell.length_b   1.000
_cell.length_c   1.000
_cell.angle_alpha   90.00
_cell.angle_beta   90.00
_cell.angle_gamma   90.00
#
_symmetry.space_group_name_H-M   'P 1'
#
loop_
_entity.id
_entity.type
_entity.pdbx_description
1 polymer ?
#
loop_
_entity_poly.entity_id
_entity_poly.type
_entity_poly.pdbx_seq_one_letter_code
_entity_poly.pdbx_strand_id
1 'polypeptide(L)'
;FLRWMVRDATTNVDFGIWKGIPTSKLSCPLDVHSGNVARKLGLLKRKQNDAKALAELDKSLRKLDPLDPVKYDFALFGLGVFEKF
;
A
#
# COMPACT_ATOMS: atom_id res chain seq x y z
N PHE A 1 -10.49 3.32 1.93
CA PHE A 1 -11.45 3.76 0.90
C PHE A 1 -10.78 4.43 -0.30
N LEU A 2 -9.85 5.39 -0.12
CA LEU A 2 -9.32 6.21 -1.23
C LEU A 2 -8.74 5.38 -2.40
N ARG A 3 -7.99 4.32 -2.07
CA ARG A 3 -7.48 3.35 -3.04
C ARG A 3 -8.56 2.89 -4.02
N TRP A 4 -9.64 2.31 -3.51
CA TRP A 4 -10.71 1.71 -4.31
C TRP A 4 -11.43 2.73 -5.18
N MET A 5 -11.55 3.98 -4.71
CA MET A 5 -12.23 5.02 -5.48
C MET A 5 -11.37 5.55 -6.63
N VAL A 6 -10.05 5.60 -6.45
CA VAL A 6 -9.12 6.26 -7.38
C VAL A 6 -8.50 5.30 -8.40
N ARG A 7 -8.08 4.11 -7.96
CA ARG A 7 -7.47 3.11 -8.86
C ARG A 7 -8.45 2.62 -9.90
N ASP A 8 -7.95 2.28 -11.08
CA ASP A 8 -8.80 1.91 -12.20
C ASP A 8 -9.66 0.66 -11.95
N ALA A 9 -10.87 0.64 -12.52
CA ALA A 9 -11.81 -0.46 -12.38
C ALA A 9 -11.35 -1.74 -13.10
N THR A 10 -10.40 -1.64 -14.04
CA THR A 10 -9.80 -2.82 -14.70
C THR A 10 -9.03 -3.73 -13.74
N THR A 11 -8.81 -3.33 -12.49
CA THR A 11 -8.22 -4.21 -11.46
C THR A 11 -9.20 -5.26 -10.93
N ASN A 12 -10.48 -5.21 -11.32
CA ASN A 12 -11.58 -6.08 -10.88
C ASN A 12 -11.93 -6.00 -9.38
N VAL A 13 -11.22 -5.18 -8.60
CA VAL A 13 -11.42 -5.00 -7.15
C VAL A 13 -11.65 -3.53 -6.81
N ASP A 14 -11.09 -2.60 -7.58
CA ASP A 14 -11.26 -1.17 -7.36
C ASP A 14 -12.46 -0.64 -8.18
N PHE A 15 -13.13 0.42 -7.69
CA PHE A 15 -14.28 1.05 -8.35
C PHE A 15 -13.87 2.06 -9.42
N GLY A 16 -12.74 2.75 -9.24
CA GLY A 16 -12.19 3.71 -10.21
C GLY A 16 -13.08 4.89 -10.59
N ILE A 17 -13.97 5.31 -9.69
CA ILE A 17 -14.93 6.39 -9.90
C ILE A 17 -14.25 7.78 -9.91
N TRP A 18 -13.16 7.96 -9.14
CA TRP A 18 -12.47 9.24 -8.98
C TRP A 18 -11.27 9.35 -9.90
N LYS A 19 -11.47 9.94 -11.08
CA LYS A 19 -10.43 10.10 -12.12
C LYS A 19 -9.52 11.34 -11.95
N GLY A 20 -9.84 12.24 -11.01
CA GLY A 20 -9.10 13.49 -10.80
C GLY A 20 -7.85 13.37 -9.90
N ILE A 21 -7.62 12.21 -9.29
CA ILE A 21 -6.48 11.98 -8.39
C ILE A 21 -5.58 10.92 -9.05
N PRO A 22 -4.28 11.20 -9.28
CA PRO A 22 -3.39 10.20 -9.82
C PRO A 22 -3.03 9.14 -8.76
N THR A 23 -2.95 7.87 -9.15
CA THR A 23 -2.60 6.74 -8.28
C THR A 23 -1.24 6.89 -7.60
N SER A 24 -0.30 7.58 -8.24
CA SER A 24 1.04 7.88 -7.71
C SER A 24 1.04 8.71 -6.42
N LYS A 25 -0.05 9.45 -6.17
CA LYS A 25 -0.26 10.25 -4.96
C LYS A 25 -0.87 9.46 -3.80
N LEU A 26 -1.31 8.23 -4.05
CA LEU A 26 -1.87 7.37 -3.02
C LEU A 26 -0.76 6.74 -2.19
N SER A 27 -1.08 6.47 -0.92
CA SER A 27 -0.21 5.77 0.02
C SER A 27 -0.87 4.46 0.43
N CYS A 28 -0.05 3.44 0.67
CA CYS A 28 -0.54 2.16 1.22
C CYS A 28 -1.06 2.38 2.64
N PRO A 29 -2.23 1.81 3.02
CA PRO A 29 -2.67 1.80 4.41
C PRO A 29 -1.60 1.16 5.29
N LEU A 30 -1.17 1.87 6.33
CA LEU A 30 -0.27 1.32 7.35
C LEU A 30 -1.11 0.74 8.49
N ASP A 31 -1.86 -0.32 8.21
CA ASP A 31 -2.53 -1.11 9.24
C ASP A 31 -1.55 -2.06 9.96
N VAL A 32 -2.04 -2.77 10.98
CA VAL A 32 -1.22 -3.68 11.79
C VAL A 32 -0.66 -4.85 10.97
N HIS A 33 -1.45 -5.45 10.08
CA HIS A 33 -1.02 -6.60 9.27
C HIS A 33 -0.04 -6.16 8.18
N SER A 34 -0.42 -5.18 7.37
CA SER A 34 0.39 -4.62 6.28
C SER A 34 1.72 -4.08 6.80
N GLY A 35 1.70 -3.38 7.95
CA GLY A 35 2.90 -2.87 8.59
C GLY A 35 3.84 -3.98 9.11
N ASN A 36 3.29 -5.09 9.64
CA ASN A 36 4.10 -6.21 10.10
C ASN A 36 4.76 -6.97 8.95
N VAL A 37 4.01 -7.23 7.88
CA VAL A 37 4.55 -7.87 6.68
C VAL A 37 5.61 -6.98 6.03
N ALA A 38 5.37 -5.67 5.89
CA ALA A 38 6.34 -4.73 5.36
C ALA A 38 7.66 -4.71 6.16
N ARG A 39 7.61 -4.90 7.49
CA ARG A 39 8.80 -5.02 8.33
C ARG A 39 9.56 -6.31 8.10
N LYS A 40 8.86 -7.43 8.01
CA LYS A 40 9.46 -8.74 7.71
C LYS A 40 10.12 -8.74 6.33
N LEU A 41 9.54 -8.03 5.35
CA LEU A 41 10.11 -7.84 4.01
C LEU A 41 11.21 -6.77 3.93
N GLY A 42 11.52 -6.08 5.04
CA GLY A 42 12.55 -5.03 5.06
C GLY A 42 12.18 -3.73 4.34
N LEU A 43 10.90 -3.56 3.94
CA LEU A 43 10.38 -2.36 3.29
C LEU A 43 10.17 -1.20 4.28
N LEU A 44 9.95 -1.53 5.55
CA LEU A 44 9.75 -0.62 6.67
C LEU A 44 10.60 -1.08 7.86
N LYS A 45 11.40 -0.21 8.47
CA LYS A 45 12.21 -0.56 9.65
C LYS A 45 11.65 0.02 10.95
N ARG A 46 10.95 1.16 10.86
CA ARG A 46 10.39 1.84 12.02
C ARG A 46 9.32 1.00 12.73
N LYS A 47 9.40 0.92 14.06
CA LYS A 47 8.47 0.12 14.87
C LYS A 47 7.12 0.82 15.13
N GLN A 48 7.11 2.13 15.23
CA GLN A 48 5.88 2.91 15.42
C GLN A 48 5.06 2.94 14.14
N ASN A 49 3.73 2.92 14.26
CA ASN A 49 2.80 3.17 13.15
C ASN A 49 2.42 4.64 13.15
N ASP A 50 3.37 5.50 12.78
CA ASP A 50 3.20 6.96 12.70
C ASP A 50 3.37 7.47 11.26
N ALA A 51 3.18 8.77 11.05
CA ALA A 51 3.34 9.38 9.73
C ALA A 51 4.75 9.20 9.15
N LYS A 52 5.78 9.04 10.00
CA LYS A 52 7.16 8.78 9.55
C LYS A 52 7.30 7.36 9.02
N ALA A 53 6.68 6.37 9.65
CA ALA A 53 6.63 5.01 9.16
C ALA A 53 5.86 4.91 7.83
N LEU A 54 4.75 5.65 7.71
CA LEU A 54 4.03 5.74 6.45
C LEU A 54 4.93 6.30 5.34
N ALA A 55 5.62 7.42 5.59
CA ALA A 55 6.53 8.04 4.63
C ALA A 55 7.71 7.11 4.24
N GLU A 56 8.23 6.33 5.19
CA GLU A 56 9.28 5.34 4.92
C GLU A 56 8.78 4.22 3.99
N LEU A 57 7.62 3.62 4.32
CA LEU A 57 7.00 2.59 3.49
C LEU A 57 6.69 3.13 2.10
N ASP A 58 6.12 4.33 2.01
CA ASP A 58 5.80 5.01 0.76
C ASP A 58 7.02 5.22 -0.13
N LYS A 59 8.17 5.55 0.47
CA LYS A 59 9.44 5.68 -0.25
C LYS A 59 9.90 4.33 -0.79
N SER A 60 9.73 3.25 -0.03
CA SER A 60 10.09 1.89 -0.47
C SER A 60 9.18 1.42 -1.60
N LEU A 61 7.86 1.57 -1.47
CA LEU A 61 6.90 1.14 -2.49
C LEU A 61 7.04 1.93 -3.80
N ARG A 62 7.31 3.23 -3.74
CA ARG A 62 7.55 4.05 -4.94
C ARG A 62 8.84 3.72 -5.69
N LYS A 63 9.81 3.07 -5.04
CA LYS A 63 10.98 2.53 -5.76
C LYS A 63 10.61 1.31 -6.60
N LEU A 64 9.58 0.57 -6.20
CA LEU A 64 9.09 -0.60 -6.93
C LEU A 64 8.13 -0.20 -8.04
N ASP A 65 7.20 0.70 -7.75
CA ASP A 65 6.33 1.32 -8.73
C ASP A 65 5.99 2.78 -8.34
N PRO A 66 6.56 3.78 -9.03
CA PRO A 66 6.27 5.18 -8.74
C PRO A 66 4.92 5.65 -9.28
N LEU A 67 4.36 4.96 -10.29
CA LEU A 67 3.07 5.33 -10.91
C LEU A 67 1.90 4.78 -10.09
N ASP A 68 2.11 3.64 -9.45
CA ASP A 68 1.06 2.96 -8.71
C ASP A 68 1.53 2.25 -7.42
N PRO A 69 2.08 3.00 -6.44
CA PRO A 69 2.68 2.41 -5.23
C PRO A 69 1.65 1.74 -4.32
N VAL A 70 0.38 2.16 -4.37
CA VAL A 70 -0.67 1.61 -3.48
C VAL A 70 -1.13 0.20 -3.90
N LYS A 71 -0.73 -0.30 -5.08
CA LYS A 71 -1.14 -1.64 -5.55
C LYS A 71 -0.67 -2.77 -4.64
N TYR A 72 0.46 -2.53 -3.95
CA TYR A 72 1.08 -3.49 -3.04
C TYR A 72 0.30 -3.70 -1.74
N ASP A 73 -0.69 -2.86 -1.44
CA ASP A 73 -1.63 -3.04 -0.33
C ASP A 73 -2.23 -4.46 -0.32
N PHE A 74 -2.66 -4.96 -1.47
CA PHE A 74 -3.23 -6.30 -1.59
C PHE A 74 -2.21 -7.40 -1.28
N ALA A 75 -0.96 -7.23 -1.72
CA ALA A 75 0.10 -8.20 -1.48
C ALA A 75 0.55 -8.21 -0.02
N LEU A 76 0.74 -7.03 0.58
CA LEU A 76 1.13 -6.89 1.99
C LEU A 76 0.07 -7.46 2.93
N PHE A 77 -1.21 -7.21 2.63
CA PHE A 77 -2.31 -7.80 3.38
C PHE A 77 -2.42 -9.31 3.15
N GLY A 78 -2.41 -9.75 1.89
CA GLY A 78 -2.60 -11.15 1.51
C GLY A 78 -1.53 -12.07 2.09
N LEU A 79 -0.26 -11.67 2.08
CA LEU A 79 0.83 -12.42 2.72
C LEU A 79 0.57 -12.63 4.23
N GLY A 80 0.05 -11.60 4.92
CA GLY A 80 -0.24 -11.70 6.35
C GLY A 80 -1.40 -12.64 6.68
N VAL A 81 -2.45 -12.66 5.85
CA VAL A 81 -3.66 -13.45 6.09
C VAL A 81 -3.51 -14.89 5.62
N PHE A 82 -2.92 -15.12 4.44
CA PHE A 82 -2.96 -16.43 3.78
C PHE A 82 -1.67 -17.23 3.95
N GLU A 83 -0.52 -16.57 4.01
CA GLU A 83 0.78 -17.25 4.01
C GLU A 83 1.39 -17.47 5.40
N LYS A 84 0.64 -17.15 6.49
CA LYS A 84 1.16 -17.14 7.88
C LYS A 84 2.51 -16.44 8.01
N PHE A 85 2.68 -15.35 7.25
CA PHE A 85 3.95 -14.66 7.08
C PHE A 85 4.43 -13.97 8.36
#